data_AF-A0A9R1UST4-F1
#
_entry.id   AF-A0A9R1UST4-F1
#
_cell.length_a   1.000
_cell.length_b   1.000
_cell.length_c   1.000
_cell.angle_alpha   90.00
_cell.angle_beta   90.00
_cell.angle_gamma   90.00
#
_symmetry.space_group_name_H-M   'P 1'
#
loop_
_entity.id
_entity.type
_entity.pdbx_description
1 polymer ?
#
loop_
_entity_poly.entity_id
_entity_poly.type
_entity_poly.pdbx_seq_one_letter_code
_entity_poly.pdbx_strand_id
1 'polypeptide(L)'
;MVWQNLWMGSKKFPAYTKGPKSREATKRASSSSLKGFFFFVSRLLLLLRDSKMVLCFCGNVAVVRTSWTSRNPGRRFYACPKMGSRCGFLGWFDPPMCQRSTVIIPGLLRTMNRYEVEVGQLKMCLLASWVLFMLFVLFWK
;
A
#
# COMPACT_ATOMS: atom_id res chain seq x y z
N MET A 1 -7.86 20.23 -31.83
CA MET A 1 -7.87 20.51 -30.39
C MET A 1 -8.19 19.22 -29.66
N VAL A 2 -7.16 18.56 -29.15
CA VAL A 2 -7.24 17.25 -28.50
C VAL A 2 -7.34 17.49 -27.00
N TRP A 3 -8.52 17.28 -26.43
CA TRP A 3 -8.72 17.05 -25.00
C TRP A 3 -9.56 15.78 -24.88
N GLN A 4 -8.90 14.64 -24.81
CA GLN A 4 -9.51 13.37 -24.42
C GLN A 4 -8.84 12.88 -23.14
N ASN A 5 -9.64 12.92 -22.08
CA ASN A 5 -9.88 11.78 -21.19
C ASN A 5 -8.64 11.12 -20.59
N LEU A 6 -8.22 11.58 -19.41
CA LEU A 6 -7.47 10.76 -18.43
C LEU A 6 -7.49 11.41 -17.04
N TRP A 7 -8.66 11.57 -16.43
CA TRP A 7 -8.77 11.76 -14.97
C TRP A 7 -10.09 11.20 -14.43
N MET A 8 -10.30 9.91 -14.67
CA MET A 8 -11.32 9.10 -14.00
C MET A 8 -10.58 8.03 -13.19
N GLY A 9 -10.72 8.08 -11.86
CA GLY A 9 -10.33 6.98 -11.00
C GLY A 9 -9.52 7.38 -9.78
N SER A 10 -10.17 8.07 -8.84
CA SER A 10 -9.82 8.01 -7.42
C SER A 10 -9.94 6.57 -6.93
N LYS A 11 -8.91 5.75 -7.14
CA LYS A 11 -8.78 4.46 -6.47
C LYS A 11 -8.57 4.76 -4.98
N LYS A 12 -9.66 4.78 -4.21
CA LYS A 12 -9.61 4.61 -2.76
C LYS A 12 -8.78 3.35 -2.50
N PHE A 13 -7.55 3.51 -2.03
CA PHE A 13 -6.77 2.40 -1.52
C PHE A 13 -7.57 1.77 -0.36
N PRO A 14 -7.71 0.44 -0.31
CA PRO A 14 -8.41 -0.21 0.80
C PRO A 14 -7.71 0.18 2.11
N ALA A 15 -8.52 0.58 3.09
CA ALA A 15 -8.05 0.91 4.42
C ALA A 15 -7.27 -0.28 4.99
N TYR A 16 -5.99 -0.05 5.28
CA TYR A 16 -5.18 -1.00 6.03
C TYR A 16 -5.76 -1.12 7.44
N THR A 17 -6.48 -2.21 7.70
CA THR A 17 -6.97 -2.55 9.03
C THR A 17 -5.77 -2.95 9.88
N LYS A 18 -5.52 -2.20 10.97
CA LYS A 18 -4.56 -2.61 11.99
C LYS A 18 -5.08 -3.89 12.62
N GLY A 19 -4.35 -5.00 12.45
CA GLY A 19 -4.60 -6.24 13.18
C GLY A 19 -4.54 -6.01 14.70
N PRO A 20 -5.19 -6.88 15.49
CA PRO A 20 -5.29 -6.71 16.94
C PRO A 20 -3.89 -6.69 17.59
N LYS A 21 -3.66 -5.71 18.46
CA LYS A 21 -2.47 -5.65 19.32
C LYS A 21 -2.54 -6.81 20.32
N SER A 22 -1.73 -7.85 20.13
CA SER A 22 -1.50 -8.83 21.20
C SER A 22 -0.80 -8.11 22.36
N ARG A 23 -1.41 -8.20 23.56
CA ARG A 23 -0.74 -7.85 24.81
C ARG A 23 0.07 -9.07 25.23
N GLU A 24 1.33 -9.14 24.84
CA GLU A 24 2.26 -10.10 25.44
C GLU A 24 2.81 -9.50 26.74
N ALA A 25 2.43 -10.13 27.86
CA ALA A 25 2.95 -9.84 29.18
C ALA A 25 4.45 -10.14 29.24
N THR A 26 5.23 -9.14 29.65
CA THR A 26 6.66 -9.27 29.92
C THR A 26 6.90 -10.20 31.11
N LYS A 27 7.43 -11.40 30.86
CA LYS A 27 8.17 -12.17 31.87
C LYS A 27 9.66 -12.15 31.51
N ARG A 28 10.41 -11.52 32.39
CA ARG A 28 11.87 -11.34 32.36
C ARG A 28 12.51 -12.69 32.69
N ALA A 29 13.17 -13.33 31.71
CA ALA A 29 14.08 -14.44 31.95
C ALA A 29 15.45 -14.12 31.34
N SER A 30 16.45 -14.15 32.21
CA SER A 30 17.86 -13.98 31.89
C SER A 30 18.38 -15.18 31.09
N SER A 31 18.92 -14.96 29.88
CA SER A 31 20.12 -15.66 29.41
C SER A 31 20.68 -14.97 28.16
N SER A 32 21.97 -14.66 28.18
CA SER A 32 22.72 -13.99 27.12
C SER A 32 22.91 -14.85 25.86
N SER A 33 22.65 -16.17 25.94
CA SER A 33 22.79 -17.12 24.83
C SER A 33 21.58 -17.12 23.88
N LEU A 34 20.37 -17.01 24.43
CA LEU A 34 19.13 -16.94 23.63
C LEU A 34 19.05 -15.67 22.77
N LYS A 35 19.71 -14.59 23.18
CA LYS A 35 19.79 -13.35 22.40
C LYS A 35 20.53 -13.58 21.08
N GLY A 36 21.70 -14.24 21.13
CA GLY A 36 22.49 -14.56 19.93
C GLY A 36 21.75 -15.49 18.97
N PHE A 37 21.10 -16.52 19.49
CA PHE A 37 20.24 -17.41 18.70
C PHE A 37 19.04 -16.67 18.09
N PHE A 38 18.37 -15.80 18.86
CA PHE A 38 17.25 -15.00 18.35
C PHE A 38 17.71 -14.01 17.26
N PHE A 39 18.88 -13.38 17.38
CA PHE A 39 19.45 -12.54 16.31
C PHE A 39 19.81 -13.36 15.08
N PHE A 40 20.37 -14.57 15.24
CA PHE A 40 20.69 -15.46 14.13
C PHE A 40 19.43 -15.97 13.42
N VAL A 41 18.43 -16.43 14.18
CA VAL A 41 17.13 -16.88 13.65
C VAL A 41 16.36 -15.72 13.04
N SER A 42 16.41 -14.52 13.63
CA SER A 42 15.79 -13.32 13.05
C SER A 42 16.49 -12.90 11.76
N ARG A 43 17.83 -12.95 11.69
CA ARG A 43 18.59 -12.66 10.48
C ARG A 43 18.38 -13.72 9.39
N LEU A 44 18.29 -15.00 9.77
CA LEU A 44 17.96 -16.11 8.88
C LEU A 44 16.52 -16.00 8.37
N LEU A 45 15.56 -15.67 9.24
CA LEU A 45 14.17 -15.38 8.86
C LEU A 45 14.05 -14.14 8.00
N LEU A 46 14.89 -13.11 8.20
CA LEU A 46 14.94 -11.93 7.32
C LEU A 46 15.49 -12.30 5.93
N LEU A 47 16.50 -13.17 5.86
CA LEU A 47 17.03 -13.70 4.58
C LEU A 47 16.04 -14.62 3.86
N LEU A 48 15.20 -15.36 4.60
CA LEU A 48 14.15 -16.23 4.04
C LEU A 48 12.83 -15.48 3.75
N ARG A 49 12.66 -14.25 4.23
CA ARG A 49 11.40 -13.47 4.12
C ARG A 49 11.25 -12.73 2.78
N ASP A 50 12.30 -12.61 1.99
CA ASP A 50 12.26 -11.85 0.73
C ASP A 50 11.73 -12.65 -0.48
N SER A 51 11.55 -13.96 -0.37
CA SER A 51 10.85 -14.73 -1.41
C SER A 51 9.35 -14.78 -1.13
N LYS A 52 8.62 -13.71 -1.42
CA LYS A 52 7.15 -13.78 -1.53
C LYS A 52 6.79 -14.78 -2.63
N MET A 53 6.31 -15.96 -2.24
CA MET A 53 5.74 -16.91 -3.19
C MET A 53 4.38 -16.38 -3.65
N VAL A 54 4.29 -16.03 -4.92
CA VAL A 54 3.05 -15.58 -5.58
C VAL A 54 2.46 -16.78 -6.30
N LEU A 55 1.19 -17.11 -6.02
CA LEU A 55 0.48 -18.21 -6.67
C LEU A 55 -0.39 -17.67 -7.81
N CYS A 56 -0.45 -18.38 -8.93
CA CYS A 56 -1.41 -18.09 -10.00
C CYS A 56 -2.79 -18.68 -9.68
N PHE A 57 -3.80 -18.38 -10.50
CA PHE A 57 -5.16 -18.91 -10.31
C PHE A 57 -5.27 -20.44 -10.47
N CYS A 58 -4.26 -21.10 -11.04
CA CYS A 58 -4.19 -22.56 -11.08
C CYS A 58 -3.56 -23.18 -9.81
N GLY A 59 -3.17 -22.38 -8.82
CA GLY A 59 -2.49 -22.85 -7.61
C GLY A 59 -0.98 -23.12 -7.78
N ASN A 60 -0.42 -22.85 -8.95
CA ASN A 60 1.02 -23.02 -9.21
C ASN A 60 1.80 -21.77 -8.82
N VAL A 61 3.07 -21.94 -8.46
CA VAL A 61 3.99 -20.82 -8.19
C VAL A 61 4.19 -20.02 -9.49
N ALA A 62 3.87 -18.73 -9.43
CA ALA A 62 4.00 -17.81 -10.53
C ALA A 62 5.48 -17.51 -10.81
N VAL A 63 5.81 -17.39 -12.09
CA VAL A 63 7.17 -17.11 -12.56
C VAL A 63 7.31 -15.65 -12.95
N VAL A 64 8.47 -15.06 -12.71
CA VAL A 64 8.74 -13.69 -13.13
C VAL A 64 9.15 -13.68 -14.61
N ARG A 65 8.44 -12.91 -15.41
CA ARG A 65 8.72 -12.65 -16.83
C ARG A 65 9.03 -11.17 -17.04
N THR A 66 9.72 -10.85 -18.12
CA THR A 66 10.04 -9.46 -18.52
C THR A 66 9.21 -9.11 -19.76
N SER A 67 8.56 -7.96 -19.73
CA SER A 67 7.88 -7.41 -20.90
C SER A 67 8.91 -6.84 -21.88
N TRP A 68 8.80 -7.27 -23.13
CA TRP A 68 9.58 -6.75 -24.26
C TRP A 68 8.73 -5.88 -25.19
N THR A 69 7.51 -5.53 -24.78
CA THR A 69 6.64 -4.66 -25.55
C THR A 69 7.17 -3.23 -25.55
N SER A 70 7.03 -2.52 -26.68
CA SER A 70 7.45 -1.12 -26.81
C SER A 70 6.77 -0.19 -25.79
N ARG A 71 5.56 -0.53 -25.35
CA ARG A 71 4.81 0.22 -24.33
C ARG A 71 5.37 0.04 -22.91
N ASN A 72 6.05 -1.05 -22.64
CA ASN A 72 6.51 -1.39 -21.29
C ASN A 72 7.81 -2.22 -21.33
N PRO A 73 8.89 -1.68 -21.90
CA PRO A 73 10.14 -2.41 -22.06
C PRO A 73 10.79 -2.66 -20.70
N GLY A 74 11.33 -3.87 -20.48
CA GLY A 74 12.14 -4.20 -19.30
C GLY A 74 11.36 -4.37 -18.00
N ARG A 75 10.06 -4.08 -17.95
CA ARG A 75 9.26 -4.23 -16.72
C ARG A 75 8.96 -5.70 -16.45
N ARG A 76 9.15 -6.10 -15.19
CA ARG A 76 8.95 -7.47 -14.72
C ARG A 76 7.54 -7.68 -14.17
N PHE A 77 6.98 -8.86 -14.37
CA PHE A 77 5.66 -9.25 -13.88
C PHE A 77 5.63 -10.76 -13.58
N TYR A 78 4.81 -11.15 -12.61
CA TYR A 78 4.47 -12.54 -12.32
C TYR A 78 3.44 -13.06 -13.34
N ALA A 79 3.66 -14.26 -13.85
CA ALA A 79 2.77 -14.95 -14.77
C ALA A 79 2.63 -16.42 -14.41
N CYS A 80 1.55 -17.06 -14.89
CA CYS A 80 1.41 -18.51 -14.80
C CYS A 80 2.59 -19.21 -15.49
N PRO A 81 3.20 -20.26 -14.89
CA PRO A 81 4.28 -21.01 -15.53
C PRO A 81 3.83 -21.72 -16.81
N LYS A 82 2.56 -22.13 -16.88
CA LYS A 82 1.98 -22.81 -18.05
C LYS A 82 1.67 -21.81 -19.16
N MET A 83 2.55 -21.75 -20.16
CA MET A 83 2.34 -20.99 -21.40
C MET A 83 1.09 -21.49 -22.15
N GLY A 84 0.30 -20.57 -22.71
CA GLY A 84 -0.95 -20.90 -23.42
C GLY A 84 -2.10 -21.35 -22.51
N SER A 85 -1.94 -21.33 -21.18
CA SER A 85 -3.05 -21.62 -20.27
C SER A 85 -4.08 -20.48 -20.28
N ARG A 86 -5.36 -20.84 -20.16
CA ARG A 86 -6.46 -19.89 -19.91
C ARG A 86 -6.42 -19.28 -18.50
N CYS A 87 -5.34 -19.46 -17.75
CA CYS A 87 -5.20 -18.93 -16.39
C CYS A 87 -5.28 -17.40 -16.37
N GLY A 88 -4.64 -16.71 -17.33
CA GLY A 88 -4.68 -15.24 -17.41
C GLY A 88 -4.08 -14.48 -16.22
N PHE A 89 -3.44 -15.16 -15.26
CA PHE A 89 -2.83 -14.51 -14.10
C PHE A 89 -1.65 -13.62 -14.51
N LEU A 90 -1.73 -12.34 -14.18
CA LEU A 90 -0.68 -11.34 -14.33
C LEU A 90 -0.59 -10.50 -13.05
N GLY A 91 0.58 -10.48 -12.41
CA GLY A 91 0.86 -9.65 -11.24
C GLY A 91 2.09 -8.78 -11.46
N TRP A 92 2.13 -7.56 -10.92
CA TRP A 92 3.34 -6.74 -11.04
C TRP A 92 4.45 -7.25 -10.12
N PHE A 93 5.69 -7.30 -10.65
CA PHE A 93 6.87 -7.56 -9.85
C PHE A 93 7.43 -6.22 -9.39
N ASP A 94 7.31 -5.95 -8.09
CA ASP A 94 7.89 -4.76 -7.47
C ASP A 94 9.22 -5.16 -6.80
N PRO A 95 10.37 -4.66 -7.29
CA PRO A 95 11.64 -4.89 -6.62
C PRO A 95 11.61 -4.25 -5.22
N PRO A 96 12.44 -4.74 -4.28
CA PRO A 96 12.55 -4.12 -2.97
C PRO A 96 12.88 -2.64 -3.14
N MET A 97 12.08 -1.77 -2.52
CA MET A 97 12.31 -0.34 -2.51
C MET A 97 13.64 -0.03 -1.82
N CYS A 98 14.33 1.02 -2.25
CA CYS A 98 15.53 1.45 -1.54
C CYS A 98 15.18 1.90 -0.11
N GLN A 99 16.10 1.66 0.83
CA GLN A 99 15.89 1.95 2.26
C GLN A 99 15.52 3.41 2.54
N ARG A 100 16.00 4.35 1.70
CA ARG A 100 15.61 5.75 1.78
C ARG A 100 14.13 5.95 1.45
N SER A 101 13.65 5.34 0.37
CA SER A 101 12.25 5.44 -0.08
C SER A 101 11.28 4.79 0.90
N THR A 102 11.68 3.71 1.58
CA THR A 102 10.81 3.05 2.58
C THR A 102 10.54 3.93 3.80
N VAL A 103 11.36 4.95 4.07
CA VAL A 103 11.14 5.92 5.15
C VAL A 103 10.41 7.16 4.65
N ILE A 104 10.84 7.72 3.51
CA ILE A 104 10.32 8.99 3.00
C ILE A 104 8.88 8.84 2.49
N ILE A 105 8.59 7.81 1.68
CA ILE A 105 7.27 7.64 1.03
C ILE A 105 6.15 7.55 2.08
N PRO A 106 6.25 6.70 3.14
CA PRO A 106 5.22 6.66 4.16
C PRO A 106 5.09 7.98 4.95
N GLY A 107 6.18 8.72 5.14
CA GLY A 107 6.15 10.03 5.81
C GLY A 107 5.35 11.07 5.02
N LEU A 108 5.58 11.14 3.71
CA LEU A 108 4.84 12.01 2.80
C LEU A 108 3.36 11.63 2.72
N LEU A 109 3.05 10.33 2.60
CA LEU A 109 1.66 9.85 2.56
C LEU A 109 0.88 10.21 3.84
N ARG A 110 1.49 10.06 5.02
CA ARG A 110 0.85 10.48 6.28
C ARG A 110 0.56 11.98 6.30
N THR A 111 1.48 12.77 5.76
CA THR A 111 1.33 14.23 5.69
C THR A 111 0.21 14.63 4.75
N MET A 112 0.14 14.03 3.55
CA MET A 112 -0.97 14.25 2.62
C MET A 112 -2.32 13.85 3.22
N ASN A 113 -2.41 12.66 3.82
CA ASN A 113 -3.65 12.20 4.44
C ASN A 113 -4.13 13.13 5.56
N ARG A 114 -3.20 13.74 6.31
CA ARG A 114 -3.55 14.75 7.33
C ARG A 114 -4.18 15.98 6.68
N TYR A 115 -3.55 16.52 5.63
CA TYR A 115 -4.11 17.67 4.91
C TYR A 115 -5.46 17.37 4.26
N GLU A 116 -5.68 16.15 3.74
CA GLU A 116 -6.99 15.76 3.20
C GLU A 116 -8.09 15.83 4.27
N VAL A 117 -7.79 15.42 5.51
CA VAL A 117 -8.72 15.52 6.65
C VAL A 117 -8.95 16.97 7.04
N GLU A 118 -7.89 17.77 7.19
CA GLU A 118 -7.99 19.20 7.54
C GLU A 118 -8.81 19.95 6.49
N VAL A 119 -8.51 19.77 5.20
CA VAL A 119 -9.28 20.36 4.10
C VAL A 119 -10.74 19.91 4.14
N GLY A 120 -11.00 18.64 4.45
CA GLY A 120 -12.36 18.13 4.66
C GLY A 120 -13.10 18.87 5.78
N GLN A 121 -12.44 19.07 6.92
CA GLN A 121 -13.01 19.80 8.05
C GLN A 121 -13.25 21.28 7.72
N LEU A 122 -12.27 21.96 7.12
CA LEU A 122 -12.43 23.36 6.71
C LEU A 122 -13.59 23.53 5.73
N LYS A 123 -13.74 22.62 4.76
CA LYS A 123 -14.88 22.64 3.83
C LYS A 123 -16.21 22.49 4.56
N MET A 124 -16.31 21.59 5.55
CA MET A 124 -17.53 21.44 6.35
C MET A 124 -17.84 22.70 7.17
N CYS A 125 -16.85 23.32 7.80
CA CYS A 125 -17.02 24.59 8.52
C CYS A 125 -17.47 25.72 7.59
N LEU A 126 -16.86 25.82 6.40
CA LEU A 126 -17.22 26.83 5.41
C LEU A 126 -18.68 26.65 4.96
N LEU A 127 -19.10 25.42 4.63
CA LEU A 127 -20.48 25.13 4.27
C LEU A 127 -21.46 25.47 5.40
N ALA A 128 -21.14 25.11 6.64
CA ALA A 128 -21.98 25.46 7.78
C ALA A 128 -22.11 26.98 7.96
N SER A 129 -21.02 27.73 7.82
CA SER A 129 -21.04 29.20 7.92
C SER A 129 -21.92 29.85 6.85
N TRP A 130 -21.85 29.35 5.60
CA TRP A 130 -22.69 29.81 4.50
C TRP A 130 -24.16 29.49 4.72
N VAL A 131 -24.48 28.29 5.20
CA VAL A 131 -25.86 27.91 5.53
C VAL A 131 -26.42 28.81 6.63
N LEU A 132 -25.65 29.04 7.70
CA LEU A 132 -26.07 29.93 8.80
C LEU A 132 -26.30 31.37 8.31
N PHE A 133 -25.41 31.90 7.47
CA PHE A 133 -25.57 33.23 6.88
C PHE A 133 -26.83 33.32 6.02
N MET A 134 -27.07 32.33 5.15
CA MET A 134 -28.28 32.30 4.31
C MET A 134 -29.55 32.19 5.16
N LEU A 135 -29.55 31.36 6.20
CA LEU A 135 -30.67 31.29 7.15
C LEU A 135 -30.90 32.64 7.83
N PHE A 136 -29.86 33.28 8.34
CA PHE A 136 -29.96 34.61 8.95
C PHE A 136 -30.58 35.64 7.99
N VAL A 137 -30.11 35.69 6.73
CA VAL A 137 -30.66 36.58 5.70
C VAL A 137 -32.13 36.28 5.40
N LEU A 138 -32.53 35.00 5.36
CA LEU A 138 -33.92 34.59 5.14
C LEU A 138 -34.82 34.89 6.35
N PHE A 139 -34.32 34.80 7.58
CA PHE A 139 -35.07 35.11 8.79
C PHE A 139 -35.22 36.62 9.04
N TRP A 140 -34.28 37.43 8.54
CA TRP A 140 -34.26 38.88 8.73
C TRP A 140 -34.87 39.68 7.57
N LYS A 141 -35.61 38.99 6.70
CA LYS A 141 -36.31 39.56 5.55
C LYS A 141 -37.81 39.36 5.72
#